data_AF-A0AA36HK35-F1
#
_entry.id   AF-A0AA36HK35-F1
#
_cell.length_a   1.000
_cell.length_b   1.000
_cell.length_c   1.000
_cell.angle_alpha   90.00
_cell.angle_beta   90.00
_cell.angle_gamma   90.00
#
_symmetry.space_group_name_H-M   'P 1'
#
loop_
_entity.id
_entity.type
_entity.pdbx_description
1 polymer ?
#
loop_
_entity_poly.entity_id
_entity_poly.type
_entity_poly.pdbx_seq_one_letter_code
_entity_poly.pdbx_strand_id
1 'polypeptide(L)'
;MAVEALVRYTLTGSGALRVKISATTDKATPVNLTQHSYFNLDGSETILDHSLEIAAETYLPVDETLIPTGEVRRVEWTPFDFQDGRSLRRKPGEEDLQYDHNFCLAGEPRSSMGFAAALEDSTGERRMEVWTTEPGLQLYDAARLNVPVPGLGGKTYGPHAGLCLEEISDGELKPAVEIPRRAEIVLETVRWADAGRTKEAFPFVWPIRSLRQDVEIEHIDGLLGRYSMDAGTPVGEFTYQAARASANTALTGAKLILDGEKSAFALCRPPGHHAGFDFYGGYCFFNNAAVAAQYLRDYGLNRVAILDVDYHHGNGTQALFYDRPDVLFLSIHADPKNEYPYFLGFADETGEHAGTGFTRNWPLPLGTDWDAYTPALEEACRWLLVYKPDAMIVSLGLDCFENDPISGFRFKSEDYILLGQRLAKVGVPTLFLLEGGYAVDALGTNCVNVLEGFGGS
;
A
#
# COMPACT_ATOMS: atom_id res chain seq x y z
N MET A 1 3.03 -11.06 6.81
CA MET A 1 4.29 -10.36 6.50
C MET A 1 4.77 -9.75 7.79
N ALA A 2 5.89 -10.20 8.31
CA ALA A 2 6.53 -9.58 9.46
C ALA A 2 7.63 -8.66 8.93
N VAL A 3 7.37 -7.36 8.93
CA VAL A 3 8.44 -6.36 8.85
C VAL A 3 8.87 -6.10 10.28
N GLU A 4 10.01 -6.67 10.68
CA GLU A 4 10.64 -6.30 11.93
C GLU A 4 11.55 -5.11 11.65
N ALA A 5 11.04 -3.90 11.94
CA ALA A 5 11.85 -2.69 11.94
C ALA A 5 12.42 -2.48 13.34
N LEU A 6 13.74 -2.38 13.43
CA LEU A 6 14.47 -2.10 14.65
C LEU A 6 15.21 -0.78 14.50
N VAL A 7 14.87 0.18 15.34
CA VAL A 7 15.72 1.35 15.60
C VAL A 7 16.35 1.16 16.97
N ARG A 8 17.69 1.09 16.99
CA ARG A 8 18.46 0.98 18.22
C ARG A 8 19.38 2.19 18.36
N TYR A 9 19.09 3.00 19.37
CA TYR A 9 20.00 4.02 19.88
C TYR A 9 20.93 3.37 20.90
N THR A 10 22.23 3.47 20.67
CA THR A 10 23.26 2.96 21.59
C THR A 10 24.21 4.08 21.92
N LEU A 11 24.32 4.44 23.20
CA LEU A 11 25.46 5.21 23.68
C LEU A 11 26.59 4.22 23.99
N THR A 12 27.68 4.27 23.24
CA THR A 12 28.81 3.37 23.45
C THR A 12 29.60 3.79 24.70
N GLY A 13 30.33 2.86 25.30
CA GLY A 13 31.24 3.17 26.42
C GLY A 13 32.38 4.13 26.06
N SER A 14 32.56 4.44 24.76
CA SER A 14 33.49 5.44 24.24
C SER A 14 32.85 6.82 24.01
N GLY A 15 31.59 7.02 24.39
CA GLY A 15 30.88 8.29 24.23
C GLY A 15 30.30 8.55 22.84
N ALA A 16 30.20 7.54 21.97
CA ALA A 16 29.59 7.68 20.64
C ALA A 16 28.10 7.34 20.69
N LEU A 17 27.26 8.14 20.03
CA LEU A 17 25.89 7.76 19.72
C LEU A 17 25.88 6.95 18.43
N ARG A 18 25.43 5.70 18.50
CA ARG A 18 25.16 4.86 17.34
C ARG A 18 23.66 4.71 17.17
N VAL A 19 23.15 5.13 16.02
CA VAL A 19 21.79 4.84 15.58
C VAL A 19 21.88 3.71 14.57
N LYS A 20 21.33 2.54 14.91
CA LYS A 20 21.18 1.44 13.96
C LYS A 20 19.73 1.34 13.58
N ILE A 21 19.46 1.50 12.29
CA ILE A 21 18.16 1.30 11.68
C ILE A 21 18.27 0.04 10.82
N SER A 22 17.36 -0.89 10.98
CA SER A 22 17.31 -2.10 10.15
C SER A 22 15.88 -2.59 10.03
N ALA A 23 15.52 -3.05 8.84
CA ALA A 23 14.33 -3.86 8.65
C ALA A 23 14.74 -5.26 8.22
N THR A 24 14.03 -6.26 8.72
CA THR A 24 14.03 -7.60 8.12
C THR A 24 12.61 -7.94 7.75
N THR A 25 12.47 -8.54 6.56
CA THR A 25 11.18 -8.93 6.00
C THR A 25 11.23 -10.42 5.75
N ASP A 26 10.14 -11.12 6.02
CA ASP A 26 9.99 -12.55 5.75
C ASP A 26 9.46 -12.83 4.33
N LYS A 27 9.06 -11.79 3.61
CA LYS A 27 8.60 -11.77 2.19
C LYS A 27 9.11 -10.50 1.51
N ALA A 28 8.96 -10.39 0.18
CA ALA A 28 9.27 -9.15 -0.52
C ALA A 28 8.41 -8.02 0.06
N THR A 29 9.03 -7.02 0.69
CA THR A 29 8.32 -5.89 1.28
C THR A 29 9.12 -4.61 1.04
N PRO A 30 8.50 -3.56 0.48
CA PRO A 30 9.13 -2.26 0.35
C PRO A 30 9.33 -1.68 1.75
N VAL A 31 10.59 -1.41 2.11
CA VAL A 31 10.90 -0.83 3.40
C VAL A 31 11.90 0.30 3.18
N ASN A 32 11.44 1.52 3.37
CA ASN A 32 12.29 2.70 3.35
C ASN A 32 12.33 3.29 4.76
N LEU A 33 13.35 2.93 5.53
CA LEU A 33 13.53 3.44 6.89
C LEU A 33 14.39 4.70 6.84
N THR A 34 13.78 5.82 6.45
CA THR A 34 14.49 7.09 6.37
C THR A 34 14.48 7.83 7.70
N GLN A 35 15.56 8.54 7.99
CA GLN A 35 15.66 9.42 9.15
C GLN A 35 15.88 10.85 8.69
N HIS A 36 14.90 11.72 8.96
CA HIS A 36 14.95 13.12 8.56
C HIS A 36 15.44 14.03 9.71
N SER A 37 16.52 13.61 10.38
CA SER A 37 17.09 14.32 11.52
C SER A 37 18.18 15.29 11.06
N TYR A 38 18.12 16.52 11.55
CA TYR A 38 19.15 17.52 11.29
C TYR A 38 20.23 17.47 12.36
N PHE A 39 21.48 17.36 11.94
CA PHE A 39 22.66 17.31 12.78
C PHE A 39 23.49 18.59 12.66
N ASN A 40 23.98 19.04 13.80
CA ASN A 40 25.03 20.04 13.93
C ASN A 40 25.99 19.55 15.01
N LEU A 41 27.17 19.10 14.60
CA LEU A 41 28.04 18.32 15.46
C LEU A 41 28.71 19.15 16.56
N ASP A 42 29.00 20.43 16.33
CA ASP A 42 29.66 21.31 17.31
C ASP A 42 28.69 22.25 18.04
N GLY A 43 27.44 22.36 17.55
CA GLY A 43 26.42 23.23 18.13
C GLY A 43 26.61 24.72 17.81
N SER A 44 27.43 25.02 16.81
CA SER A 44 27.59 26.35 16.20
C SER A 44 26.27 26.88 15.63
N GLU A 45 26.25 28.14 15.19
CA GLU A 45 25.05 28.72 14.56
C GLU A 45 24.72 28.08 13.21
N THR A 46 25.73 27.62 12.47
CA THR A 46 25.57 27.04 11.13
C THR A 46 26.51 25.88 10.86
N ILE A 47 26.10 24.94 10.02
CA ILE A 47 26.91 23.80 9.56
C ILE A 47 27.98 24.14 8.50
N LEU A 48 28.13 25.41 8.12
CA LEU A 48 28.96 25.80 6.97
C LEU A 48 30.45 25.47 7.15
N ASP A 49 30.94 25.38 8.39
CA ASP A 49 32.33 25.03 8.67
C ASP A 49 32.54 23.53 8.91
N HIS A 50 31.49 22.72 8.85
CA HIS A 50 31.62 21.27 8.81
C HIS A 50 32.18 20.80 7.47
N SER A 51 32.96 19.72 7.53
CA SER A 51 33.44 19.01 6.34
C SER A 51 32.54 17.82 6.05
N LEU A 52 32.03 17.72 4.82
CA LEU A 52 31.21 16.62 4.34
C LEU A 52 31.97 15.82 3.28
N GLU A 53 32.00 14.52 3.45
CA GLU A 53 32.46 13.52 2.49
C GLU A 53 31.25 12.66 2.06
N ILE A 54 31.06 12.43 0.75
CA ILE A 54 30.03 11.52 0.22
C ILE A 54 30.67 10.58 -0.80
N ALA A 55 30.49 9.27 -0.59
CA ALA A 55 31.01 8.21 -1.44
C ALA A 55 30.13 7.97 -2.68
N ALA A 56 29.90 9.01 -3.48
CA ALA A 56 29.11 8.96 -4.71
C ALA A 56 29.87 9.62 -5.87
N GLU A 57 29.93 8.93 -7.01
CA GLU A 57 30.48 9.49 -8.26
C GLU A 57 29.44 10.30 -9.05
N THR A 58 28.15 10.10 -8.77
CA THR A 58 27.04 10.73 -9.49
C THR A 58 25.95 11.21 -8.53
N TYR A 59 25.15 12.15 -9.02
CA TYR A 59 23.99 12.71 -8.32
C TYR A 59 22.85 12.97 -9.30
N LEU A 60 21.65 13.22 -8.77
CA LEU A 60 20.48 13.59 -9.55
C LEU A 60 20.32 15.13 -9.54
N PRO A 61 20.52 15.81 -10.68
CA PRO A 61 20.17 17.22 -10.80
C PRO A 61 18.67 17.43 -10.57
N VAL A 62 18.33 18.59 -10.01
CA VAL A 62 16.94 18.98 -9.75
C VAL A 62 16.55 20.19 -10.60
N ASP A 63 15.25 20.35 -10.84
CA ASP A 63 14.70 21.55 -11.43
C ASP A 63 14.53 22.69 -10.40
N GLU A 64 13.93 23.80 -10.85
CA GLU A 64 13.64 24.98 -10.02
C GLU A 64 12.70 24.71 -8.83
N THR A 65 11.98 23.60 -8.86
CA THR A 65 11.08 23.13 -7.79
C THR A 65 11.74 22.10 -6.86
N LEU A 66 13.04 21.83 -7.04
CA LEU A 66 13.81 20.81 -6.33
C LEU A 66 13.38 19.36 -6.63
N ILE A 67 12.72 19.13 -7.77
CA ILE A 67 12.35 17.79 -8.22
C ILE A 67 13.46 17.23 -9.11
N PRO A 68 13.92 15.98 -8.91
CA PRO A 68 14.90 15.34 -9.79
C PRO A 68 14.46 15.35 -11.26
N THR A 69 15.35 15.77 -12.16
CA THR A 69 15.06 15.89 -13.60
C THR A 69 15.06 14.54 -14.32
N GLY A 70 15.51 13.48 -13.65
CA GLY A 70 15.79 12.17 -14.24
C GLY A 70 17.18 12.03 -14.88
N GLU A 71 17.97 13.11 -14.94
CA GLU A 71 19.39 13.04 -15.34
C GLU A 71 20.24 12.40 -14.22
N VAL A 72 21.23 11.59 -14.58
CA VAL A 72 22.29 11.15 -13.66
C VAL A 72 23.59 11.83 -14.10
N ARG A 73 24.14 12.71 -13.26
CA ARG A 73 25.32 13.52 -13.60
C ARG A 73 26.51 13.17 -12.70
N ARG A 74 27.73 13.17 -13.25
CA ARG A 74 28.97 13.02 -12.46
C ARG A 74 29.17 14.20 -11.52
N VAL A 75 29.60 13.93 -10.28
CA VAL A 75 29.91 14.98 -9.30
C VAL A 75 31.20 15.71 -9.62
N GLU A 76 32.14 15.04 -10.31
CA GLU A 76 33.46 15.57 -10.65
C GLU A 76 33.36 16.95 -11.32
N TRP A 77 34.13 17.91 -10.84
CA TRP A 77 34.13 19.31 -11.31
C TRP A 77 32.83 20.07 -11.09
N THR A 78 31.97 19.61 -10.19
CA THR A 78 30.73 20.32 -9.79
C THR A 78 30.79 20.75 -8.32
N PRO A 79 29.92 21.69 -7.90
CA PRO A 79 29.72 22.00 -6.48
C PRO A 79 29.25 20.83 -5.61
N PHE A 80 28.87 19.71 -6.22
CA PHE A 80 28.44 18.47 -5.58
C PHE A 80 29.58 17.46 -5.40
N ASP A 81 30.82 17.80 -5.78
CA ASP A 81 31.97 16.92 -5.56
C ASP A 81 32.38 16.90 -4.08
N PHE A 82 31.95 15.86 -3.37
CA PHE A 82 32.26 15.58 -1.97
C PHE A 82 33.16 14.36 -1.77
N GLN A 83 33.72 13.79 -2.85
CA GLN A 83 34.42 12.50 -2.79
C GLN A 83 35.67 12.54 -1.89
N ASP A 84 36.38 13.67 -1.84
CA ASP A 84 37.58 13.85 -1.01
C ASP A 84 37.31 14.62 0.29
N GLY A 85 36.03 14.83 0.64
CA GLY A 85 35.64 15.68 1.76
C GLY A 85 35.85 17.18 1.47
N ARG A 86 34.83 18.00 1.72
CA ARG A 86 34.98 19.47 1.65
C ARG A 86 34.10 20.19 2.66
N SER A 87 34.52 21.40 3.02
CA SER A 87 33.66 22.32 3.75
C SER A 87 32.35 22.58 3.00
N LEU A 88 31.26 22.66 3.76
CA LEU A 88 29.94 23.06 3.28
C LEU A 88 29.84 24.56 2.98
N ARG A 89 30.88 25.33 3.29
CA ARG A 89 30.99 26.73 2.88
C ARG A 89 31.06 26.82 1.36
N ARG A 90 30.21 27.69 0.80
CA ARG A 90 30.17 27.97 -0.64
C ARG A 90 31.45 28.64 -1.11
N LYS A 91 31.99 28.14 -2.22
CA LYS A 91 33.08 28.79 -2.95
C LYS A 91 32.53 29.99 -3.73
N PRO A 92 33.38 30.94 -4.15
CA PRO A 92 32.95 32.01 -5.06
C PRO A 92 32.26 31.43 -6.30
N GLY A 93 31.06 31.92 -6.62
CA GLY A 93 30.20 31.41 -7.70
C GLY A 93 29.19 30.33 -7.28
N GLU A 94 29.18 29.89 -6.01
CA GLU A 94 28.20 28.95 -5.46
C GLU A 94 27.21 29.65 -4.48
N GLU A 95 27.10 30.99 -4.50
CA GLU A 95 26.39 31.76 -3.47
C GLU A 95 24.89 31.43 -3.36
N ASP A 96 24.25 31.12 -4.49
CA ASP A 96 22.81 30.77 -4.55
C ASP A 96 22.55 29.25 -4.43
N LEU A 97 23.61 28.45 -4.22
CA LEU A 97 23.50 27.00 -4.18
C LEU A 97 22.95 26.51 -2.84
N GLN A 98 21.82 25.80 -2.90
CA GLN A 98 21.28 25.01 -1.79
C GLN A 98 21.44 23.52 -2.09
N TYR A 99 21.77 22.73 -1.07
CA TYR A 99 21.76 21.28 -1.18
C TYR A 99 20.42 20.72 -0.72
N ASP A 100 19.64 20.28 -1.70
CA ASP A 100 18.52 19.35 -1.57
C ASP A 100 18.59 18.36 -2.74
N HIS A 101 19.55 17.43 -2.68
CA HIS A 101 19.89 16.55 -3.82
C HIS A 101 20.16 15.12 -3.38
N ASN A 102 19.80 14.18 -4.25
CA ASN A 102 20.12 12.77 -4.10
C ASN A 102 21.47 12.46 -4.74
N PHE A 103 22.36 11.84 -3.98
CA PHE A 103 23.62 11.27 -4.42
C PHE A 103 23.46 9.78 -4.67
N CYS A 104 23.97 9.31 -5.81
CA CYS A 104 23.85 7.91 -6.23
C CYS A 104 25.05 7.11 -5.70
N LEU A 105 24.82 6.35 -4.64
CA LEU A 105 25.80 5.50 -3.97
C LEU A 105 26.03 4.16 -4.69
N ALA A 106 24.99 3.65 -5.37
CA ALA A 106 25.02 2.44 -6.17
C ALA A 106 23.85 2.44 -7.18
N GLY A 107 23.90 1.56 -8.19
CA GLY A 107 22.79 1.42 -9.14
C GLY A 107 21.58 0.63 -8.59
N GLU A 108 21.77 -0.10 -7.49
CA GLU A 108 20.81 -1.01 -6.85
C GLU A 108 21.16 -1.09 -5.34
N PRO A 109 20.22 -1.50 -4.46
CA PRO A 109 20.53 -1.78 -3.06
C PRO A 109 21.72 -2.75 -2.90
N ARG A 110 22.64 -2.39 -2.00
CA ARG A 110 23.87 -3.13 -1.70
C ARG A 110 23.56 -4.35 -0.84
N SER A 111 24.20 -5.48 -1.14
CA SER A 111 24.07 -6.72 -0.35
C SER A 111 24.75 -6.67 1.03
N SER A 112 25.56 -5.65 1.29
CA SER A 112 26.22 -5.42 2.57
C SER A 112 26.38 -3.92 2.82
N MET A 113 26.55 -3.57 4.10
CA MET A 113 26.71 -2.19 4.54
C MET A 113 27.94 -1.55 3.89
N GLY A 114 27.76 -0.47 3.15
CA GLY A 114 28.84 0.30 2.57
C GLY A 114 28.93 1.69 3.18
N PHE A 115 30.12 2.27 3.17
CA PHE A 115 30.29 3.68 3.53
C PHE A 115 29.47 4.56 2.57
N ALA A 116 28.78 5.55 3.11
CA ALA A 116 27.95 6.47 2.35
C ALA A 116 28.45 7.90 2.48
N ALA A 117 28.66 8.37 3.71
CA ALA A 117 29.11 9.72 3.97
C ALA A 117 29.79 9.85 5.34
N ALA A 118 30.60 10.88 5.50
CA ALA A 118 31.10 11.33 6.79
C ALA A 118 30.92 12.85 6.93
N LEU A 119 30.39 13.27 8.07
CA LEU A 119 30.34 14.66 8.49
C LEU A 119 31.30 14.86 9.66
N GLU A 120 32.18 15.85 9.55
CA GLU A 120 33.13 16.21 10.59
C GLU A 120 32.93 17.66 11.02
N ASP A 121 33.02 17.92 12.32
CA ASP A 121 32.96 19.29 12.83
C ASP A 121 34.19 20.12 12.44
N SER A 122 34.09 21.43 12.66
CA SER A 122 35.15 22.39 12.31
C SER A 122 36.48 22.15 13.06
N THR A 123 36.48 21.35 14.13
CA THR A 123 37.65 21.07 14.97
C THR A 123 38.27 19.69 14.72
N GLY A 124 37.55 18.81 14.02
CA GLY A 124 37.90 17.40 13.87
C GLY A 124 37.65 16.54 15.12
N GLU A 125 37.00 17.08 16.15
CA GLU A 125 36.75 16.36 17.40
C GLU A 125 35.56 15.40 17.31
N ARG A 126 34.55 15.75 16.49
CA ARG A 126 33.34 14.94 16.30
C ARG A 126 33.17 14.59 14.85
N ARG A 127 33.01 13.29 14.60
CA ARG A 127 32.70 12.71 13.30
C ARG A 127 31.44 11.88 13.38
N MET A 128 30.54 12.10 12.43
CA MET A 128 29.37 11.27 12.19
C MET A 128 29.58 10.54 10.87
N GLU A 129 29.44 9.21 10.90
CA GLU A 129 29.55 8.38 9.70
C GLU A 129 28.19 7.76 9.38
N VAL A 130 27.84 7.76 8.10
CA VAL A 130 26.66 7.09 7.56
C VAL A 130 27.13 5.88 6.78
N TRP A 131 26.55 4.74 7.12
CA TRP A 131 26.80 3.45 6.50
C TRP A 131 25.45 2.87 6.12
N THR A 132 25.27 2.49 4.85
CA THR A 132 23.97 2.07 4.34
C THR A 132 24.06 0.93 3.32
N THR A 133 22.99 0.16 3.24
CA THR A 133 22.68 -0.76 2.13
C THR A 133 21.94 -0.05 1.00
N GLU A 134 21.39 1.13 1.22
CA GLU A 134 20.59 1.85 0.22
C GLU A 134 21.43 2.37 -0.96
N PRO A 135 20.81 2.49 -2.15
CA PRO A 135 21.50 2.98 -3.36
C PRO A 135 21.61 4.51 -3.41
N GLY A 136 20.85 5.25 -2.60
CA GLY A 136 20.81 6.71 -2.59
C GLY A 136 21.11 7.34 -1.23
N LEU A 137 21.63 8.57 -1.27
CA LEU A 137 21.78 9.44 -0.10
C LEU A 137 21.34 10.86 -0.45
N GLN A 138 20.28 11.34 0.18
CA GLN A 138 19.81 12.69 0.04
C GLN A 138 20.47 13.60 1.07
N LEU A 139 21.01 14.72 0.58
CA LEU A 139 21.60 15.77 1.41
C LEU A 139 20.63 16.95 1.47
N TYR A 140 20.27 17.34 2.69
CA TYR A 140 19.57 18.59 2.98
C TYR A 140 20.45 19.50 3.83
N ASP A 141 20.77 20.69 3.37
CA ASP A 141 21.63 21.64 4.12
C ASP A 141 20.85 22.72 4.91
N ALA A 142 19.53 22.60 4.95
CA ALA A 142 18.64 23.52 5.66
C ALA A 142 18.77 24.99 5.23
N ALA A 143 19.13 25.28 3.97
CA ALA A 143 19.35 26.65 3.48
C ALA A 143 18.18 27.62 3.71
N ARG A 144 16.95 27.11 3.77
CA ARG A 144 15.72 27.92 3.97
C ARG A 144 15.11 27.76 5.35
N LEU A 145 15.79 27.11 6.28
CA LEU A 145 15.25 26.83 7.61
C LEU A 145 15.01 28.13 8.37
N ASN A 146 13.79 28.30 8.86
CA ASN A 146 13.40 29.44 9.67
C ASN A 146 12.38 28.98 10.72
N VAL A 147 12.87 28.42 11.82
CA VAL A 147 12.01 27.84 12.85
C VAL A 147 11.43 28.96 13.71
N PRO A 148 10.09 29.17 13.73
CA PRO A 148 9.48 30.32 14.40
C PRO A 148 9.35 30.16 15.92
N VAL A 149 9.80 29.02 16.46
CA VAL A 149 9.75 28.69 17.89
C VAL A 149 11.16 28.44 18.43
N PRO A 150 11.45 28.78 19.70
CA PRO A 150 12.76 28.51 20.29
C PRO A 150 13.03 27.00 20.37
N GLY A 151 14.22 26.62 19.95
CA GLY A 151 14.77 25.28 20.04
C GLY A 151 15.31 24.92 21.41
N LEU A 152 16.14 23.88 21.46
CA LEU A 152 16.73 23.38 22.71
C LEU A 152 17.54 24.49 23.41
N GLY A 153 17.22 24.74 24.68
CA GLY A 153 17.86 25.80 25.45
C GLY A 153 17.49 27.23 25.00
N GLY A 154 16.42 27.39 24.21
CA GLY A 154 15.97 28.69 23.71
C GLY A 154 16.70 29.19 22.47
N LYS A 155 17.54 28.36 21.84
CA LYS A 155 18.26 28.72 20.59
C LYS A 155 17.28 28.92 19.43
N THR A 156 17.52 29.91 18.60
CA THR A 156 16.81 30.06 17.31
C THR A 156 17.59 29.32 16.23
N TYR A 157 16.91 28.53 15.41
CA TYR A 157 17.51 27.82 14.28
C TYR A 157 17.15 28.53 12.97
N GLY A 158 18.17 29.15 12.35
CA GLY A 158 18.06 29.82 11.07
C GLY A 158 18.60 28.98 9.90
N PRO A 159 18.81 29.61 8.73
CA PRO A 159 19.43 28.98 7.57
C PRO A 159 20.71 28.23 7.94
N HIS A 160 20.83 27.00 7.47
CA HIS A 160 21.99 26.14 7.70
C HIS A 160 22.26 25.79 9.18
N ALA A 161 21.28 25.88 10.08
CA ALA A 161 21.49 25.52 11.49
C ALA A 161 21.81 24.03 11.72
N GLY A 162 21.52 23.18 10.74
CA GLY A 162 21.81 21.74 10.74
C GLY A 162 21.79 21.20 9.31
N LEU A 163 22.21 19.95 9.12
CA LEU A 163 22.02 19.23 7.87
C LEU A 163 21.44 17.85 8.10
N CYS A 164 20.71 17.32 7.12
CA CYS A 164 20.20 15.96 7.13
C CYS A 164 20.91 15.13 6.05
N LEU A 165 21.27 13.90 6.41
CA LEU A 165 21.75 12.87 5.50
C LEU A 165 20.74 11.73 5.56
N GLU A 166 19.92 11.63 4.54
CA GLU A 166 18.81 10.69 4.46
C GLU A 166 19.14 9.59 3.46
N GLU A 167 19.24 8.35 3.92
CA GLU A 167 19.38 7.20 3.05
C GLU A 167 18.08 7.00 2.27
N ILE A 168 18.16 6.96 0.94
CA ILE A 168 16.99 6.83 0.07
C ILE A 168 17.09 5.51 -0.69
N SER A 169 16.14 4.60 -0.43
CA SER A 169 15.77 3.57 -1.40
C SER A 169 15.22 4.29 -2.62
N ASP A 170 15.57 3.83 -3.82
CA ASP A 170 14.95 4.25 -5.08
C ASP A 170 13.45 4.49 -4.88
N GLY A 171 13.03 5.77 -4.90
CA GLY A 171 11.76 6.27 -4.37
C GLY A 171 10.49 5.81 -5.09
N GLU A 172 10.34 4.52 -5.37
CA GLU A 172 9.04 3.92 -5.57
C GLU A 172 8.37 3.76 -4.20
N LEU A 173 7.42 4.65 -3.88
CA LEU A 173 6.27 4.32 -3.03
C LEU A 173 5.63 3.06 -3.60
N LYS A 174 6.02 1.91 -3.09
CA LYS A 174 5.33 0.65 -3.36
C LYS A 174 4.25 0.52 -2.29
N PRO A 175 2.96 0.44 -2.66
CA PRO A 175 1.90 0.21 -1.68
C PRO A 175 2.21 -1.06 -0.84
N ALA A 176 1.73 -1.09 0.42
CA ALA A 176 1.92 -2.25 1.32
C ALA A 176 1.06 -3.48 0.94
N VAL A 177 0.41 -3.39 -0.22
CA VAL A 177 0.22 -4.48 -1.16
C VAL A 177 1.06 -4.04 -2.36
N GLU A 178 2.04 -4.81 -2.85
CA GLU A 178 2.50 -4.55 -4.22
C GLU A 178 1.25 -4.77 -5.10
N ILE A 179 0.50 -3.71 -5.36
CA ILE A 179 -0.22 -3.58 -6.61
C ILE A 179 0.94 -3.23 -7.52
N PRO A 180 1.43 -4.13 -8.40
CA PRO A 180 2.50 -3.79 -9.29
C PRO A 180 2.13 -2.46 -9.92
N ARG A 181 3.07 -1.52 -9.81
CA ARG A 181 3.12 -0.26 -10.53
C ARG A 181 2.58 -0.41 -11.95
N ARG A 182 2.74 -1.60 -12.53
CA ARG A 182 2.28 -2.02 -13.84
C ARG A 182 0.76 -1.90 -14.10
N ALA A 183 -0.13 -2.28 -13.17
CA ALA A 183 -1.57 -2.12 -13.37
C ALA A 183 -2.00 -0.67 -13.10
N GLU A 184 -1.42 -0.05 -12.06
CA GLU A 184 -1.61 1.37 -11.74
C GLU A 184 -1.17 2.28 -12.88
N ILE A 185 -0.04 2.03 -13.54
CA ILE A 185 0.42 2.76 -14.73
C ILE A 185 -0.58 2.66 -15.86
N VAL A 186 -1.24 1.50 -16.06
CA VAL A 186 -2.30 1.38 -17.08
C VAL A 186 -3.55 2.18 -16.71
N LEU A 187 -3.83 2.34 -15.42
CA LEU A 187 -4.97 3.10 -14.92
C LEU A 187 -4.70 4.62 -14.85
N GLU A 188 -3.51 5.03 -14.39
CA GLU A 188 -3.03 6.43 -14.34
C GLU A 188 -2.85 7.01 -15.73
N THR A 189 -2.36 6.17 -16.64
CA THR A 189 -2.03 6.53 -18.01
C THR A 189 -2.97 5.81 -18.94
N VAL A 190 -4.18 6.35 -19.03
CA VAL A 190 -5.00 6.23 -20.23
C VAL A 190 -4.25 6.94 -21.39
N ARG A 191 -3.09 6.37 -21.79
CA ARG A 191 -2.46 6.49 -23.12
C ARG A 191 -3.46 6.15 -24.22
N TRP A 192 -4.60 5.60 -23.86
CA TRP A 192 -5.76 5.43 -24.71
C TRP A 192 -6.25 6.75 -25.31
N ALA A 193 -6.30 7.83 -24.52
CA ALA A 193 -6.61 9.17 -25.02
C ALA A 193 -5.47 9.68 -25.91
N ASP A 194 -4.21 9.47 -25.49
CA ASP A 194 -3.02 9.81 -26.29
C ASP A 194 -2.94 9.01 -27.61
N ALA A 195 -3.54 7.83 -27.66
CA ALA A 195 -3.71 7.00 -28.85
C ALA A 195 -4.88 7.46 -29.74
N GLY A 196 -5.49 8.62 -29.43
CA GLY A 196 -6.58 9.23 -30.18
C GLY A 196 -7.94 8.55 -29.99
N ARG A 197 -8.12 7.75 -28.95
CA ARG A 197 -9.35 6.99 -28.68
C ARG A 197 -10.19 7.70 -27.62
N THR A 198 -11.50 7.73 -27.83
CA THR A 198 -12.45 8.56 -27.05
C THR A 198 -13.52 7.76 -26.31
N LYS A 199 -13.45 6.43 -26.36
CA LYS A 199 -14.37 5.48 -25.72
C LYS A 199 -13.65 4.71 -24.63
N GLU A 200 -14.38 4.01 -23.78
CA GLU A 200 -13.80 3.15 -22.75
C GLU A 200 -12.91 2.07 -23.39
N ALA A 201 -11.80 1.78 -22.72
CA ALA A 201 -10.84 0.77 -23.14
C ALA A 201 -11.27 -0.60 -22.65
N PHE A 202 -11.35 -1.55 -23.58
CA PHE A 202 -11.64 -2.95 -23.30
C PHE A 202 -10.42 -3.80 -23.66
N PRO A 203 -9.93 -4.65 -22.76
CA PRO A 203 -8.96 -5.68 -23.14
C PRO A 203 -9.61 -6.66 -24.13
N PHE A 204 -8.86 -7.09 -25.14
CA PHE A 204 -9.33 -8.05 -26.15
C PHE A 204 -8.36 -9.21 -26.40
N VAL A 205 -7.18 -9.19 -25.77
CA VAL A 205 -6.15 -10.22 -25.88
C VAL A 205 -5.57 -10.47 -24.50
N TRP A 206 -5.35 -11.72 -24.12
CA TRP A 206 -4.74 -12.09 -22.84
C TRP A 206 -3.53 -12.98 -23.07
N PRO A 207 -2.49 -12.88 -22.22
CA PRO A 207 -1.34 -13.78 -22.29
C PRO A 207 -1.71 -15.18 -21.77
N ILE A 208 -2.41 -15.96 -22.61
CA ILE A 208 -2.74 -17.36 -22.30
C ILE A 208 -1.48 -18.23 -22.17
N ARG A 209 -1.60 -19.41 -21.56
CA ARG A 209 -0.48 -20.28 -21.11
C ARG A 209 0.66 -20.52 -22.12
N SER A 210 0.42 -20.44 -23.42
CA SER A 210 1.43 -20.65 -24.48
C SER A 210 2.11 -19.36 -24.99
N LEU A 211 1.61 -18.19 -24.59
CA LEU A 211 2.15 -16.90 -24.99
C LEU A 211 3.23 -16.45 -24.01
N ARG A 212 4.21 -15.69 -24.50
CA ARG A 212 5.30 -15.15 -23.69
C ARG A 212 4.78 -14.15 -22.68
N GLN A 213 5.18 -14.31 -21.41
CA GLN A 213 4.89 -13.39 -20.31
C GLN A 213 6.15 -12.67 -19.80
N ASP A 214 7.33 -13.07 -20.28
CA ASP A 214 8.65 -12.59 -19.90
C ASP A 214 9.12 -11.35 -20.67
N VAL A 215 8.31 -10.87 -21.62
CA VAL A 215 8.59 -9.66 -22.40
C VAL A 215 7.82 -8.48 -21.85
N GLU A 216 8.48 -7.35 -21.77
CA GLU A 216 7.85 -6.07 -21.47
C GLU A 216 6.98 -5.62 -22.63
N ILE A 217 5.71 -5.31 -22.33
CA ILE A 217 4.72 -4.92 -23.34
C ILE A 217 4.58 -3.40 -23.30
N GLU A 218 4.88 -2.72 -24.39
CA GLU A 218 4.78 -1.26 -24.45
C GLU A 218 3.42 -0.76 -24.97
N HIS A 219 2.77 -1.57 -25.82
CA HIS A 219 1.53 -1.19 -26.50
C HIS A 219 0.32 -1.31 -25.56
N ILE A 220 -0.52 -0.27 -25.50
CA ILE A 220 -1.64 -0.17 -24.55
C ILE A 220 -2.62 -1.35 -24.64
N ASP A 221 -2.94 -1.83 -25.85
CA ASP A 221 -3.83 -2.98 -26.04
C ASP A 221 -3.29 -4.27 -25.41
N GLY A 222 -1.97 -4.46 -25.46
CA GLY A 222 -1.32 -5.60 -24.81
C GLY A 222 -1.19 -5.41 -23.30
N LEU A 223 -1.01 -4.17 -22.83
CA LEU A 223 -0.98 -3.84 -21.40
C LEU A 223 -2.34 -4.06 -20.72
N LEU A 224 -3.44 -3.62 -21.35
CA LEU A 224 -4.80 -3.89 -20.87
C LEU A 224 -5.04 -5.39 -20.71
N GLY A 225 -4.64 -6.16 -21.72
CA GLY A 225 -4.69 -7.62 -21.70
C GLY A 225 -3.82 -8.30 -20.66
N ARG A 226 -2.66 -7.70 -20.36
CA ARG A 226 -1.67 -8.26 -19.43
C ARG A 226 -2.13 -8.17 -17.98
N TYR A 227 -2.86 -7.12 -17.62
CA TYR A 227 -3.27 -6.87 -16.24
C TYR A 227 -4.78 -7.02 -16.02
N SER A 228 -5.55 -7.47 -17.01
CA SER A 228 -6.96 -7.81 -16.80
C SER A 228 -7.15 -9.31 -16.65
N MET A 229 -8.07 -9.74 -15.80
CA MET A 229 -8.58 -11.12 -15.80
C MET A 229 -9.82 -11.31 -16.69
N ASP A 230 -10.47 -10.23 -17.11
CA ASP A 230 -11.67 -10.28 -17.95
C ASP A 230 -11.84 -9.06 -18.89
N ALA A 231 -12.80 -9.18 -19.80
CA ALA A 231 -13.26 -8.10 -20.67
C ALA A 231 -14.42 -7.28 -20.07
N GLY A 232 -14.94 -7.69 -18.91
CA GLY A 232 -16.09 -7.07 -18.24
C GLY A 232 -15.75 -5.79 -17.48
N THR A 233 -14.45 -5.46 -17.37
CA THR A 233 -13.95 -4.37 -16.54
C THR A 233 -13.31 -3.25 -17.38
N PRO A 234 -14.12 -2.41 -18.05
CA PRO A 234 -13.59 -1.37 -18.91
C PRO A 234 -12.89 -0.24 -18.15
N VAL A 235 -11.85 0.32 -18.76
CA VAL A 235 -11.10 1.47 -18.22
C VAL A 235 -11.49 2.74 -18.97
N GLY A 236 -11.96 3.76 -18.25
CA GLY A 236 -12.26 5.09 -18.78
C GLY A 236 -11.33 6.16 -18.21
N GLU A 237 -11.47 7.39 -18.70
CA GLU A 237 -10.67 8.57 -18.31
C GLU A 237 -10.60 8.78 -16.78
N PHE A 238 -11.70 8.52 -16.07
CA PHE A 238 -11.81 8.76 -14.63
C PHE A 238 -11.67 7.50 -13.77
N THR A 239 -11.32 6.35 -14.37
CA THR A 239 -11.29 5.06 -13.65
C THR A 239 -10.29 5.08 -12.51
N TYR A 240 -9.06 5.58 -12.73
CA TYR A 240 -8.05 5.63 -11.67
C TYR A 240 -8.46 6.56 -10.52
N GLN A 241 -8.96 7.76 -10.83
CA GLN A 241 -9.41 8.72 -9.82
C GLN A 241 -10.55 8.12 -8.99
N ALA A 242 -11.50 7.45 -9.63
CA ALA A 242 -12.60 6.77 -8.95
C ALA A 242 -12.13 5.59 -8.09
N ALA A 243 -11.28 4.71 -8.63
CA ALA A 243 -10.72 3.56 -7.91
C ALA A 243 -9.93 4.01 -6.67
N ARG A 244 -9.08 5.03 -6.82
CA ARG A 244 -8.32 5.61 -5.70
C ARG A 244 -9.23 6.24 -4.66
N ALA A 245 -10.28 6.96 -5.07
CA ALA A 245 -11.27 7.51 -4.15
C ALA A 245 -12.03 6.41 -3.37
N SER A 246 -12.35 5.30 -4.03
CA SER A 246 -12.96 4.12 -3.41
C SER A 246 -12.05 3.53 -2.32
N ALA A 247 -10.78 3.30 -2.64
CA ALA A 247 -9.78 2.81 -1.69
C ALA A 247 -9.57 3.78 -0.51
N ASN A 248 -9.53 5.09 -0.77
CA ASN A 248 -9.45 6.11 0.28
C ASN A 248 -10.67 6.13 1.21
N THR A 249 -11.85 5.80 0.69
CA THR A 249 -13.07 5.65 1.49
C THR A 249 -12.94 4.44 2.44
N ALA A 250 -12.42 3.32 1.94
CA ALA A 250 -12.12 2.15 2.77
C ALA A 250 -11.08 2.44 3.86
N LEU A 251 -10.01 3.17 3.52
CA LEU A 251 -8.99 3.63 4.49
C LEU A 251 -9.59 4.55 5.56
N THR A 252 -10.50 5.45 5.17
CA THR A 252 -11.21 6.31 6.13
C THR A 252 -12.05 5.48 7.10
N GLY A 253 -12.78 4.47 6.60
CA GLY A 253 -13.52 3.54 7.43
C GLY A 253 -12.62 2.74 8.37
N ALA A 254 -11.48 2.24 7.89
CA ALA A 254 -10.49 1.53 8.70
C ALA A 254 -9.90 2.41 9.80
N LYS A 255 -9.61 3.69 9.49
CA LYS A 255 -9.19 4.67 10.48
C LYS A 255 -10.24 4.89 11.58
N LEU A 256 -11.52 4.99 11.23
CA LEU A 256 -12.59 5.13 12.23
C LEU A 256 -12.64 3.93 13.19
N ILE A 257 -12.44 2.72 12.67
CA ILE A 257 -12.33 1.51 13.50
C ILE A 257 -11.14 1.60 14.47
N LEU A 258 -9.97 2.03 14.01
CA LEU A 258 -8.79 2.24 14.87
C LEU A 258 -9.01 3.33 15.92
N ASP A 259 -9.74 4.38 15.57
CA ASP A 259 -10.07 5.49 16.47
C ASP A 259 -11.15 5.11 17.52
N GLY A 260 -11.68 3.88 17.46
CA GLY A 260 -12.55 3.29 18.47
C GLY A 260 -14.02 3.18 18.09
N GLU A 261 -14.39 3.52 16.84
CA GLU A 261 -15.76 3.28 16.36
C GLU A 261 -16.06 1.78 16.30
N LYS A 262 -17.26 1.41 16.75
CA LYS A 262 -17.69 0.00 16.76
C LYS A 262 -17.97 -0.52 15.37
N SER A 263 -18.38 0.36 14.46
CA SER A 263 -18.65 0.00 13.08
C SER A 263 -18.59 1.21 12.17
N ALA A 264 -18.20 0.99 10.92
CA ALA A 264 -18.25 1.98 9.86
C ALA A 264 -18.76 1.32 8.57
N PHE A 265 -19.45 2.09 7.73
CA PHE A 265 -19.83 1.68 6.38
C PHE A 265 -19.14 2.61 5.38
N ALA A 266 -18.36 2.04 4.47
CA ALA A 266 -17.72 2.73 3.37
C ALA A 266 -18.46 2.41 2.06
N LEU A 267 -19.02 3.45 1.45
CA LEU A 267 -19.69 3.36 0.16
C LEU A 267 -18.65 3.34 -0.97
N CYS A 268 -17.91 2.24 -1.06
CA CYS A 268 -16.87 2.03 -2.05
C CYS A 268 -17.47 1.83 -3.45
N ARG A 269 -17.03 2.62 -4.43
CA ARG A 269 -17.29 2.39 -5.86
C ARG A 269 -16.15 3.01 -6.70
N PRO A 270 -15.48 2.25 -7.59
CA PRO A 270 -15.69 0.83 -7.93
C PRO A 270 -15.43 -0.15 -6.77
N PRO A 271 -15.96 -1.40 -6.84
CA PRO A 271 -15.70 -2.46 -5.87
C PRO A 271 -14.22 -2.91 -5.90
N GLY A 272 -13.85 -3.87 -5.05
CA GLY A 272 -12.46 -4.28 -4.87
C GLY A 272 -12.15 -5.76 -4.80
N HIS A 273 -13.05 -6.64 -4.35
CA HIS A 273 -12.68 -8.01 -3.97
C HIS A 273 -12.12 -8.91 -5.08
N HIS A 274 -12.32 -8.55 -6.36
CA HIS A 274 -11.75 -9.25 -7.52
C HIS A 274 -10.37 -8.71 -7.95
N ALA A 275 -9.94 -7.54 -7.48
CA ALA A 275 -8.62 -7.01 -7.81
C ALA A 275 -7.54 -7.76 -7.00
N GLY A 276 -6.55 -8.30 -7.70
CA GLY A 276 -5.45 -9.05 -7.11
C GLY A 276 -4.18 -8.21 -7.01
N PHE A 277 -3.06 -8.90 -6.79
CA PHE A 277 -1.73 -8.31 -6.82
C PHE A 277 -1.51 -7.64 -8.19
N ASP A 278 -1.38 -8.41 -9.26
CA ASP A 278 -1.01 -7.94 -10.60
C ASP A 278 -2.16 -7.88 -11.61
N PHE A 279 -3.42 -7.91 -11.16
CA PHE A 279 -4.56 -7.88 -12.08
C PHE A 279 -5.78 -7.13 -11.54
N TYR A 280 -6.54 -6.55 -12.47
CA TYR A 280 -7.87 -5.99 -12.28
C TYR A 280 -8.91 -6.85 -12.99
N GLY A 281 -10.16 -6.79 -12.55
CA GLY A 281 -11.28 -7.56 -13.12
C GLY A 281 -12.48 -7.57 -12.20
N GLY A 282 -13.61 -8.11 -12.66
CA GLY A 282 -14.85 -8.20 -11.90
C GLY A 282 -15.32 -6.81 -11.46
N TYR A 283 -15.14 -5.81 -12.33
CA TYR A 283 -15.40 -4.39 -12.05
C TYR A 283 -14.47 -3.76 -11.01
N CYS A 284 -13.50 -4.51 -10.47
CA CYS A 284 -12.58 -4.10 -9.43
C CYS A 284 -11.23 -3.68 -10.01
N PHE A 285 -10.67 -2.60 -9.47
CA PHE A 285 -9.36 -2.05 -9.89
C PHE A 285 -8.35 -2.03 -8.75
N PHE A 286 -8.80 -1.67 -7.55
CA PHE A 286 -8.03 -1.77 -6.30
C PHE A 286 -8.80 -2.59 -5.30
N ASN A 287 -8.10 -3.44 -4.55
CA ASN A 287 -8.76 -4.27 -3.55
C ASN A 287 -9.01 -3.48 -2.26
N ASN A 288 -10.18 -2.86 -2.16
CA ASN A 288 -10.58 -2.02 -1.02
C ASN A 288 -10.49 -2.77 0.32
N ALA A 289 -10.93 -4.04 0.36
CA ALA A 289 -10.88 -4.87 1.55
C ALA A 289 -9.45 -5.20 1.97
N ALA A 290 -8.58 -5.54 1.02
CA ALA A 290 -7.17 -5.81 1.29
C ALA A 290 -6.42 -4.56 1.74
N VAL A 291 -6.68 -3.41 1.11
CA VAL A 291 -6.11 -2.11 1.51
C VAL A 291 -6.52 -1.76 2.93
N ALA A 292 -7.81 -1.89 3.27
CA ALA A 292 -8.29 -1.65 4.63
C ALA A 292 -7.71 -2.64 5.64
N ALA A 293 -7.64 -3.93 5.30
CA ALA A 293 -7.10 -4.97 6.18
C ALA A 293 -5.61 -4.72 6.48
N GLN A 294 -4.82 -4.40 5.45
CA GLN A 294 -3.41 -4.06 5.61
C GLN A 294 -3.23 -2.80 6.45
N TYR A 295 -4.03 -1.77 6.22
CA TYR A 295 -4.01 -0.56 7.05
C TYR A 295 -4.30 -0.85 8.53
N LEU A 296 -5.32 -1.66 8.84
CA LEU A 296 -5.60 -2.06 10.22
C LEU A 296 -4.42 -2.81 10.86
N ARG A 297 -3.74 -3.67 10.09
CA ARG A 297 -2.55 -4.42 10.54
C ARG A 297 -1.37 -3.50 10.81
N ASP A 298 -1.08 -2.58 9.89
CA ASP A 298 0.05 -1.64 9.99
C ASP A 298 -0.09 -0.71 11.20
N TYR A 299 -1.33 -0.39 11.58
CA TYR A 299 -1.64 0.51 12.69
C TYR A 299 -2.04 -0.22 13.99
N GLY A 300 -1.66 -1.50 14.12
CA GLY A 300 -1.55 -2.17 15.42
C GLY A 300 -2.58 -3.26 15.72
N LEU A 301 -3.51 -3.56 14.82
CA LEU A 301 -4.38 -4.74 15.00
C LEU A 301 -3.59 -6.00 14.64
N ASN A 302 -3.59 -7.02 15.51
CA ASN A 302 -2.80 -8.25 15.37
C ASN A 302 -3.47 -9.32 14.48
N ARG A 303 -4.80 -9.36 14.50
CA ARG A 303 -5.62 -10.30 13.73
C ARG A 303 -6.75 -9.56 13.06
N VAL A 304 -6.77 -9.54 11.73
CA VAL A 304 -7.91 -9.00 10.96
C VAL A 304 -8.62 -10.16 10.28
N ALA A 305 -9.94 -10.14 10.22
CA ALA A 305 -10.71 -11.09 9.42
C ALA A 305 -11.45 -10.35 8.31
N ILE A 306 -11.48 -10.92 7.12
CA ILE A 306 -12.33 -10.49 6.01
C ILE A 306 -13.38 -11.59 5.81
N LEU A 307 -14.65 -11.22 5.98
CA LEU A 307 -15.78 -12.06 5.60
C LEU A 307 -16.40 -11.48 4.33
N ASP A 308 -16.26 -12.21 3.24
CA ASP A 308 -16.86 -11.89 1.95
C ASP A 308 -18.21 -12.60 1.82
N VAL A 309 -19.26 -11.78 1.73
CA VAL A 309 -20.66 -12.21 1.56
C VAL A 309 -21.22 -11.83 0.20
N ASP A 310 -20.37 -11.30 -0.70
CA ASP A 310 -20.71 -11.10 -2.09
C ASP A 310 -21.04 -12.45 -2.77
N TYR A 311 -21.97 -12.43 -3.73
CA TYR A 311 -22.37 -13.61 -4.47
C TYR A 311 -21.17 -14.28 -5.17
N HIS A 312 -20.23 -13.48 -5.64
CA HIS A 312 -19.05 -13.95 -6.34
C HIS A 312 -17.89 -14.19 -5.37
N HIS A 313 -17.01 -15.15 -5.73
CA HIS A 313 -15.81 -15.36 -4.95
C HIS A 313 -14.87 -14.16 -5.05
N GLY A 314 -14.47 -13.58 -3.90
CA GLY A 314 -13.43 -12.55 -3.81
C GLY A 314 -12.03 -13.08 -4.10
N ASN A 315 -11.79 -13.52 -5.33
CA ASN A 315 -10.53 -14.16 -5.76
C ASN A 315 -9.32 -13.26 -5.62
N GLY A 316 -9.47 -11.95 -5.80
CA GLY A 316 -8.42 -10.97 -5.60
C GLY A 316 -7.99 -10.92 -4.12
N THR A 317 -8.98 -10.83 -3.23
CA THR A 317 -8.75 -10.85 -1.78
C THR A 317 -8.11 -12.16 -1.33
N GLN A 318 -8.60 -13.31 -1.82
CA GLN A 318 -8.00 -14.60 -1.54
C GLN A 318 -6.53 -14.62 -1.96
N ALA A 319 -6.23 -14.25 -3.21
CA ALA A 319 -4.87 -14.29 -3.75
C ALA A 319 -3.89 -13.43 -2.93
N LEU A 320 -4.32 -12.25 -2.49
CA LEU A 320 -3.49 -11.32 -1.71
C LEU A 320 -3.13 -11.82 -0.30
N PHE A 321 -3.97 -12.67 0.30
CA PHE A 321 -3.77 -13.20 1.65
C PHE A 321 -3.52 -14.71 1.72
N TYR A 322 -3.42 -15.39 0.56
CA TYR A 322 -3.43 -16.86 0.50
C TYR A 322 -2.31 -17.51 1.32
N ASP A 323 -1.16 -16.84 1.42
CA ASP A 323 0.02 -17.33 2.14
C ASP A 323 0.24 -16.63 3.50
N ARG A 324 -0.77 -15.89 4.01
CA ARG A 324 -0.69 -15.03 5.20
C ARG A 324 -1.56 -15.54 6.35
N PRO A 325 -0.97 -15.83 7.53
CA PRO A 325 -1.74 -16.21 8.72
C PRO A 325 -2.31 -15.03 9.51
N ASP A 326 -1.95 -13.80 9.14
CA ASP A 326 -2.32 -12.62 9.91
C ASP A 326 -3.63 -11.96 9.47
N VAL A 327 -4.21 -12.45 8.36
CA VAL A 327 -5.53 -12.11 7.88
C VAL A 327 -6.31 -13.39 7.61
N LEU A 328 -7.46 -13.58 8.25
CA LEU A 328 -8.37 -14.69 7.97
C LEU A 328 -9.32 -14.28 6.85
N PHE A 329 -9.32 -14.98 5.71
CA PHE A 329 -10.26 -14.77 4.61
C PHE A 329 -11.33 -15.88 4.60
N LEU A 330 -12.59 -15.47 4.72
CA LEU A 330 -13.77 -16.34 4.69
C LEU A 330 -14.67 -15.87 3.55
N SER A 331 -15.08 -16.75 2.64
CA SER A 331 -15.95 -16.37 1.52
C SER A 331 -17.06 -17.38 1.31
N ILE A 332 -18.29 -16.89 1.20
CA ILE A 332 -19.49 -17.69 0.90
C ILE A 332 -20.08 -17.17 -0.40
N HIS A 333 -20.01 -17.97 -1.45
CA HIS A 333 -20.25 -17.52 -2.83
C HIS A 333 -20.84 -18.65 -3.68
N ALA A 334 -21.29 -18.33 -4.88
CA ALA A 334 -21.77 -19.33 -5.83
C ALA A 334 -20.63 -20.23 -6.35
N ASP A 335 -20.93 -21.51 -6.60
CA ASP A 335 -19.94 -22.50 -7.00
C ASP A 335 -19.21 -22.06 -8.29
N PRO A 336 -17.88 -21.84 -8.24
CA PRO A 336 -17.11 -21.35 -9.38
C PRO A 336 -17.13 -22.33 -10.57
N LYS A 337 -17.60 -23.58 -10.42
CA LYS A 337 -17.87 -24.42 -11.61
C LYS A 337 -18.87 -23.80 -12.58
N ASN A 338 -19.78 -22.97 -12.09
CA ASN A 338 -20.86 -22.39 -12.87
C ASN A 338 -20.83 -20.86 -12.91
N GLU A 339 -20.06 -20.22 -12.02
CA GLU A 339 -20.07 -18.78 -11.84
C GLU A 339 -18.68 -18.15 -11.86
N TYR A 340 -18.65 -16.87 -12.18
CA TYR A 340 -17.44 -16.05 -12.13
C TYR A 340 -16.82 -16.08 -10.72
N PRO A 341 -15.49 -16.24 -10.57
CA PRO A 341 -14.43 -16.13 -11.59
C PRO A 341 -13.97 -17.47 -12.21
N TYR A 342 -14.71 -18.55 -12.01
CA TYR A 342 -14.49 -19.89 -12.57
C TYR A 342 -13.25 -20.69 -12.15
N PHE A 343 -12.17 -20.01 -11.78
CA PHE A 343 -10.85 -20.63 -11.62
C PHE A 343 -10.31 -20.63 -10.19
N LEU A 344 -11.05 -20.05 -9.25
CA LEU A 344 -10.70 -19.93 -7.84
C LEU A 344 -11.99 -19.90 -6.99
N GLY A 345 -11.90 -20.26 -5.71
CA GLY A 345 -13.03 -20.31 -4.77
C GLY A 345 -13.49 -21.74 -4.44
N PHE A 346 -12.71 -22.76 -4.80
CA PHE A 346 -13.08 -24.13 -4.46
C PHE A 346 -12.87 -24.42 -2.97
N ALA A 347 -13.67 -25.34 -2.42
CA ALA A 347 -13.69 -25.64 -0.98
C ALA A 347 -12.39 -26.27 -0.44
N ASP A 348 -11.56 -26.84 -1.32
CA ASP A 348 -10.25 -27.42 -0.99
C ASP A 348 -9.12 -26.39 -0.95
N GLU A 349 -9.35 -25.17 -1.41
CA GLU A 349 -8.43 -24.05 -1.31
C GLU A 349 -8.46 -23.48 0.11
N THR A 350 -7.40 -23.74 0.88
CA THR A 350 -7.35 -23.41 2.31
C THR A 350 -6.17 -22.52 2.70
N GLY A 351 -5.52 -21.91 1.71
CA GLY A 351 -4.28 -21.17 1.88
C GLY A 351 -3.06 -22.05 1.68
N GLU A 352 -1.88 -21.43 1.65
CA GLU A 352 -0.61 -22.12 1.46
C GLU A 352 0.47 -21.60 2.41
N HIS A 353 1.57 -22.34 2.52
CA HIS A 353 2.69 -21.97 3.38
C HIS A 353 2.21 -21.63 4.80
N ALA A 354 2.55 -20.44 5.31
CA ALA A 354 2.12 -19.96 6.62
C ALA A 354 0.62 -19.64 6.68
N GLY A 355 -0.04 -19.35 5.55
CA GLY A 355 -1.47 -19.07 5.44
C GLY A 355 -2.37 -20.30 5.40
N THR A 356 -1.82 -21.52 5.45
CA THR A 356 -2.61 -22.75 5.50
C THR A 356 -3.59 -22.72 6.69
N GLY A 357 -4.88 -22.86 6.40
CA GLY A 357 -5.97 -22.77 7.37
C GLY A 357 -6.54 -21.37 7.60
N PHE A 358 -6.03 -20.34 6.91
CA PHE A 358 -6.49 -18.94 7.01
C PHE A 358 -7.29 -18.48 5.79
N THR A 359 -7.58 -19.38 4.85
CA THR A 359 -8.59 -19.21 3.81
C THR A 359 -9.66 -20.28 3.96
N ARG A 360 -10.93 -19.91 3.84
CA ARG A 360 -12.04 -20.86 3.80
C ARG A 360 -13.12 -20.42 2.84
N ASN A 361 -13.41 -21.30 1.88
CA ASN A 361 -14.43 -21.10 0.86
C ASN A 361 -15.62 -22.02 1.09
N TRP A 362 -16.83 -21.47 0.96
CA TRP A 362 -18.08 -22.20 0.90
C TRP A 362 -18.76 -21.95 -0.46
N PRO A 363 -18.38 -22.69 -1.51
CA PRO A 363 -19.07 -22.64 -2.79
C PRO A 363 -20.45 -23.29 -2.67
N LEU A 364 -21.50 -22.53 -3.00
CA LEU A 364 -22.90 -22.96 -2.91
C LEU A 364 -23.56 -23.08 -4.29
N PRO A 365 -24.54 -23.98 -4.47
CA PRO A 365 -25.20 -24.14 -5.75
C PRO A 365 -26.05 -22.92 -6.13
N LEU A 366 -26.27 -22.73 -7.43
CA LEU A 366 -27.25 -21.76 -7.94
C LEU A 366 -28.64 -22.02 -7.35
N GLY A 367 -29.40 -20.94 -7.14
CA GLY A 367 -30.72 -20.99 -6.52
C GLY A 367 -30.71 -21.11 -5.01
N THR A 368 -29.54 -21.04 -4.36
CA THR A 368 -29.42 -20.99 -2.90
C THR A 368 -30.24 -19.81 -2.35
N ASP A 369 -31.17 -20.11 -1.45
CA ASP A 369 -31.94 -19.16 -0.67
C ASP A 369 -31.31 -18.98 0.73
N TRP A 370 -31.93 -18.14 1.55
CA TRP A 370 -31.45 -17.86 2.91
C TRP A 370 -31.27 -19.11 3.79
N ASP A 371 -32.23 -20.04 3.74
CA ASP A 371 -32.19 -21.26 4.55
C ASP A 371 -31.04 -22.17 4.14
N ALA A 372 -30.74 -22.26 2.83
CA ALA A 372 -29.60 -23.01 2.31
C ALA A 372 -28.25 -22.31 2.52
N TYR A 373 -28.21 -20.97 2.58
CA TYR A 373 -27.01 -20.18 2.85
C TYR A 373 -26.60 -20.20 4.32
N THR A 374 -27.60 -20.17 5.22
CA THR A 374 -27.41 -20.03 6.67
C THR A 374 -26.39 -21.01 7.26
N PRO A 375 -26.37 -22.32 6.91
CA PRO A 375 -25.36 -23.24 7.43
C PRO A 375 -23.91 -22.80 7.17
N ALA A 376 -23.61 -22.22 5.99
CA ALA A 376 -22.29 -21.70 5.66
C ALA A 376 -21.97 -20.45 6.47
N LEU A 377 -22.92 -19.52 6.59
CA LEU A 377 -22.80 -18.32 7.44
C LEU A 377 -22.54 -18.67 8.90
N GLU A 378 -23.26 -19.67 9.42
CA GLU A 378 -23.08 -20.18 10.77
C GLU A 378 -21.67 -20.77 10.97
N GLU A 379 -21.12 -21.47 9.98
CA GLU A 379 -19.75 -21.97 10.03
C GLU A 379 -18.74 -20.81 9.97
N ALA A 380 -18.90 -19.85 9.06
CA ALA A 380 -18.05 -18.67 8.97
C ALA A 380 -18.04 -17.87 10.28
N CYS A 381 -19.20 -17.65 10.91
CA CYS A 381 -19.27 -17.03 12.23
C CYS A 381 -18.54 -17.83 13.32
N ARG A 382 -18.58 -19.18 13.28
CA ARG A 382 -17.80 -20.00 14.23
C ARG A 382 -16.30 -19.81 14.02
N TRP A 383 -15.84 -19.76 12.76
CA TRP A 383 -14.43 -19.46 12.45
C TRP A 383 -14.01 -18.11 13.02
N LEU A 384 -14.82 -17.06 12.84
CA LEU A 384 -14.55 -15.74 13.42
C LEU A 384 -14.45 -15.78 14.95
N LEU A 385 -15.36 -16.49 15.63
CA LEU A 385 -15.35 -16.63 17.10
C LEU A 385 -14.12 -17.41 17.61
N VAL A 386 -13.61 -18.36 16.84
CA VAL A 386 -12.38 -19.11 17.16
C VAL A 386 -11.13 -18.27 16.90
N TYR A 387 -11.07 -17.60 15.76
CA TYR A 387 -9.95 -16.75 15.36
C TYR A 387 -9.81 -15.51 16.23
N LYS A 388 -10.92 -14.97 16.76
CA LYS A 388 -10.98 -13.78 17.61
C LYS A 388 -10.23 -12.60 16.97
N PRO A 389 -10.70 -12.12 15.80
CA PRO A 389 -10.09 -10.97 15.17
C PRO A 389 -10.23 -9.73 16.05
N ASP A 390 -9.26 -8.83 15.97
CA ASP A 390 -9.31 -7.53 16.62
C ASP A 390 -10.29 -6.60 15.87
N ALA A 391 -10.47 -6.80 14.56
CA ALA A 391 -11.52 -6.20 13.75
C ALA A 391 -11.91 -7.10 12.57
N MET A 392 -13.17 -6.98 12.13
CA MET A 392 -13.71 -7.66 10.96
C MET A 392 -13.96 -6.65 9.83
N ILE A 393 -13.61 -7.01 8.61
CA ILE A 393 -14.03 -6.34 7.39
C ILE A 393 -15.06 -7.23 6.72
N VAL A 394 -16.19 -6.65 6.31
CA VAL A 394 -17.21 -7.33 5.52
C VAL A 394 -17.15 -6.77 4.11
N SER A 395 -16.71 -7.60 3.16
CA SER A 395 -16.91 -7.34 1.73
C SER A 395 -18.39 -7.56 1.45
N LEU A 396 -19.13 -6.46 1.47
CA LEU A 396 -20.59 -6.44 1.49
C LEU A 396 -21.12 -6.31 0.06
N GLY A 397 -21.16 -7.44 -0.63
CA GLY A 397 -21.97 -7.59 -1.83
C GLY A 397 -23.45 -7.77 -1.49
N LEU A 398 -24.31 -7.14 -2.27
CA LEU A 398 -25.77 -7.20 -2.13
C LEU A 398 -26.43 -7.85 -3.35
N ASP A 399 -25.62 -8.53 -4.16
CA ASP A 399 -26.00 -9.25 -5.37
C ASP A 399 -26.54 -10.65 -5.09
N CYS A 400 -26.49 -11.18 -3.87
CA CYS A 400 -27.22 -12.41 -3.49
C CYS A 400 -28.76 -12.29 -3.62
N PHE A 401 -29.28 -11.09 -3.90
CA PHE A 401 -30.70 -10.76 -4.00
C PHE A 401 -31.38 -11.47 -5.19
N GLU A 402 -32.59 -11.98 -4.99
CA GLU A 402 -33.30 -12.82 -5.97
C GLU A 402 -33.60 -12.16 -7.32
N ASN A 403 -33.58 -10.82 -7.38
CA ASN A 403 -33.79 -10.06 -8.61
C ASN A 403 -32.52 -9.32 -9.06
N ASP A 404 -31.35 -9.67 -8.53
CA ASP A 404 -30.10 -9.15 -9.06
C ASP A 404 -29.88 -9.68 -10.49
N PRO A 405 -29.55 -8.81 -11.46
CA PRO A 405 -29.47 -9.19 -12.86
C PRO A 405 -28.27 -10.08 -13.20
N ILE A 406 -27.28 -10.20 -12.32
CA ILE A 406 -26.06 -10.96 -12.60
C ILE A 406 -25.79 -12.10 -11.61
N SER A 407 -26.73 -12.43 -10.74
CA SER A 407 -26.59 -13.51 -9.76
C SER A 407 -27.68 -14.57 -9.88
N GLY A 408 -27.47 -15.69 -9.20
CA GLY A 408 -28.37 -16.83 -9.15
C GLY A 408 -28.85 -17.22 -7.76
N PHE A 409 -28.49 -16.47 -6.70
CA PHE A 409 -29.02 -16.70 -5.35
C PHE A 409 -30.41 -16.06 -5.20
N ARG A 410 -31.10 -16.37 -4.09
CA ARG A 410 -32.51 -16.05 -3.89
C ARG A 410 -32.76 -15.36 -2.55
N PHE A 411 -31.87 -14.47 -2.12
CA PHE A 411 -32.14 -13.68 -0.92
C PHE A 411 -33.29 -12.73 -1.19
N LYS A 412 -34.16 -12.59 -0.19
CA LYS A 412 -35.15 -11.52 -0.12
C LYS A 412 -34.59 -10.35 0.66
N SER A 413 -35.23 -9.18 0.53
CA SER A 413 -34.78 -7.99 1.26
C SER A 413 -34.78 -8.19 2.78
N GLU A 414 -35.74 -8.92 3.33
CA GLU A 414 -35.81 -9.23 4.77
C GLU A 414 -34.64 -10.11 5.26
N ASP A 415 -34.04 -10.93 4.41
CA ASP A 415 -32.94 -11.83 4.77
C ASP A 415 -31.66 -11.04 5.10
N TYR A 416 -31.49 -9.87 4.50
CA TYR A 416 -30.36 -8.97 4.81
C TYR A 416 -30.41 -8.43 6.24
N ILE A 417 -31.60 -8.30 6.86
CA ILE A 417 -31.72 -7.97 8.29
C ILE A 417 -31.14 -9.10 9.13
N LEU A 418 -31.44 -10.35 8.77
CA LEU A 418 -30.94 -11.54 9.46
C LEU A 418 -29.43 -11.68 9.31
N LEU A 419 -28.88 -11.34 8.13
CA LEU A 419 -27.44 -11.26 7.89
C LEU A 419 -26.79 -10.26 8.86
N GLY A 420 -27.28 -9.03 8.91
CA GLY A 420 -26.77 -8.00 9.83
C GLY A 420 -26.80 -8.45 11.29
N GLN A 421 -27.93 -8.99 11.75
CA GLN A 421 -28.09 -9.52 13.12
C GLN A 421 -27.11 -10.66 13.41
N ARG A 422 -26.79 -11.50 12.42
CA ARG A 422 -25.87 -12.61 12.62
C ARG A 422 -24.42 -12.13 12.73
N LEU A 423 -24.03 -11.17 11.89
CA LEU A 423 -22.70 -10.55 11.90
C LEU A 423 -22.42 -9.81 13.21
N ALA A 424 -23.39 -9.10 13.77
CA ALA A 424 -23.22 -8.38 15.03
C ALA A 424 -22.93 -9.29 16.23
N LYS A 425 -23.44 -10.53 16.22
CA LYS A 425 -23.14 -11.54 17.26
C LYS A 425 -21.68 -11.96 17.31
N VAL A 426 -20.87 -11.63 16.30
CA VAL A 426 -19.41 -11.83 16.35
C VAL A 426 -18.78 -10.90 17.39
N GLY A 427 -19.33 -9.70 17.60
CA GLY A 427 -18.99 -8.83 18.73
C GLY A 427 -17.64 -8.13 18.63
N VAL A 428 -17.17 -7.84 17.41
CA VAL A 428 -15.90 -7.14 17.16
C VAL A 428 -16.13 -5.86 16.35
N PRO A 429 -15.22 -4.86 16.42
CA PRO A 429 -15.27 -3.71 15.53
C PRO A 429 -15.38 -4.13 14.06
N THR A 430 -16.34 -3.60 13.33
CA THR A 430 -16.70 -4.10 11.99
C THR A 430 -16.74 -2.99 10.93
N LEU A 431 -15.93 -3.12 9.90
CA LEU A 431 -15.96 -2.25 8.72
C LEU A 431 -16.71 -2.93 7.57
N PHE A 432 -17.78 -2.33 7.10
CA PHE A 432 -18.50 -2.77 5.91
C PHE A 432 -18.00 -1.99 4.69
N LEU A 433 -17.62 -2.69 3.63
CA LEU A 433 -17.21 -2.11 2.36
C LEU A 433 -18.19 -2.57 1.29
N LEU A 434 -18.85 -1.63 0.59
CA LEU A 434 -19.73 -2.01 -0.51
C LEU A 434 -18.92 -2.68 -1.64
N GLU A 435 -19.38 -3.85 -2.10
CA GLU A 435 -18.85 -4.58 -3.26
C GLU A 435 -19.89 -4.61 -4.40
N GLY A 436 -20.40 -5.80 -4.77
CA GLY A 436 -21.44 -6.01 -5.77
C GLY A 436 -22.86 -5.64 -5.32
N GLY A 437 -23.80 -5.72 -6.25
CA GLY A 437 -25.21 -5.38 -6.06
C GLY A 437 -25.72 -4.47 -7.19
N TYR A 438 -26.49 -5.05 -8.09
CA TYR A 438 -26.84 -4.46 -9.39
C TYR A 438 -28.35 -4.32 -9.59
N ALA A 439 -29.17 -4.89 -8.69
CA ALA A 439 -30.56 -4.50 -8.51
C ALA A 439 -30.67 -3.08 -7.88
N VAL A 440 -30.37 -2.04 -8.67
CA VAL A 440 -30.22 -0.64 -8.21
C VAL A 440 -31.40 -0.16 -7.35
N ASP A 441 -32.63 -0.51 -7.73
CA ASP A 441 -33.84 -0.11 -7.01
C ASP A 441 -33.93 -0.72 -5.60
N ALA A 442 -33.38 -1.93 -5.41
CA ALA A 442 -33.38 -2.65 -4.13
C ALA A 442 -32.09 -2.46 -3.33
N LEU A 443 -30.99 -2.03 -3.97
CA LEU A 443 -29.65 -1.96 -3.39
C LEU A 443 -29.61 -1.13 -2.09
N GLY A 444 -30.23 0.05 -2.10
CA GLY A 444 -30.30 0.92 -0.93
C GLY A 444 -31.05 0.27 0.23
N THR A 445 -32.19 -0.37 -0.06
CA THR A 445 -33.00 -1.09 0.93
C THR A 445 -32.23 -2.25 1.53
N ASN A 446 -31.60 -3.09 0.70
CA ASN A 446 -30.85 -4.25 1.16
C ASN A 446 -29.63 -3.82 2.01
N CYS A 447 -28.92 -2.76 1.60
CA CYS A 447 -27.83 -2.19 2.37
C CYS A 447 -28.28 -1.71 3.76
N VAL A 448 -29.34 -0.90 3.81
CA VAL A 448 -29.91 -0.40 5.07
C VAL A 448 -30.36 -1.56 5.95
N ASN A 449 -30.98 -2.60 5.40
CA ASN A 449 -31.40 -3.78 6.15
C ASN A 449 -30.23 -4.50 6.85
N VAL A 450 -29.07 -4.65 6.18
CA VAL A 450 -27.86 -5.19 6.83
C VAL A 450 -27.41 -4.30 7.97
N LEU A 451 -27.30 -2.99 7.74
CA LEU A 451 -26.81 -2.04 8.74
C LEU A 451 -27.76 -1.90 9.94
N GLU A 452 -29.07 -1.89 9.72
CA GLU A 452 -30.09 -1.90 10.78
C GLU A 452 -30.07 -3.21 11.57
N GLY A 453 -29.98 -4.34 10.87
CA GLY A 453 -29.84 -5.65 11.50
C GLY A 453 -28.60 -5.74 12.40
N PHE A 454 -27.49 -5.15 11.96
CA PHE A 454 -26.25 -5.09 12.73
C PHE A 454 -26.36 -4.14 13.93
N GLY A 455 -26.82 -2.91 13.71
CA GLY A 455 -26.89 -1.86 14.73
C GLY A 455 -28.00 -2.06 15.79
N GLY A 456 -29.05 -2.81 15.46
CA GLY A 456 -30.19 -3.07 16.34
C GLY A 456 -30.07 -4.29 17.26
N SER A 457 -28.90 -4.94 17.32
CA SER A 457 -28.71 -6.26 17.97
C SER A 457 -27.86 -6.25 19.24
#